data_AF-A0A382IAH4-F1
#
_entry.id   AF-A0A382IAH4-F1
#
_cell.length_a   1.000
_cell.length_b   1.000
_cell.length_c   1.000
_cell.angle_alpha   90.00
_cell.angle_beta   90.00
_cell.angle_gamma   90.00
#
_symmetry.space_group_name_H-M   'P 1'
#
loop_
_entity.id
_entity.type
_entity.pdbx_description
1 polymer ?
#
loop_
_entity_poly.entity_id
_entity_poly.type
_entity_poly.pdbx_seq_one_letter_code
_entity_poly.pdbx_strand_id
1 'polypeptide(L)'
;MKNLDQDPAVLVSEERATLFAPIQDKLKILMSKPNTLLQIEFETNQNSQKNDGAIIQSGPFNISIRALVATNPLNGKIINETPFAVSVWRRQKFDLETLQGFAKEGCETPSESAFLNQDFASAEEALQFALAQIR
;
A
#
# COMPACT_ATOMS: atom_id res chain seq x y z
N MET A 1 -12.64 15.24 -24.93
CA MET A 1 -12.86 14.90 -23.51
C MET A 1 -13.32 13.46 -23.48
N LYS A 2 -12.54 12.55 -22.89
CA LYS A 2 -12.95 11.14 -22.76
C LYS A 2 -13.64 10.99 -21.39
N ASN A 3 -14.80 10.33 -21.36
CA ASN A 3 -15.44 9.73 -20.17
C ASN A 3 -16.13 10.66 -19.14
N LEU A 4 -16.82 11.73 -19.58
CA LEU A 4 -17.67 12.53 -18.68
C LEU A 4 -18.87 11.74 -18.12
N ASP A 5 -19.28 10.65 -18.78
CA ASP A 5 -20.42 9.80 -18.37
C ASP A 5 -20.03 8.70 -17.37
N GLN A 6 -18.73 8.55 -17.06
CA GLN A 6 -18.22 7.50 -16.19
C GLN A 6 -18.14 8.03 -14.75
N ASP A 7 -18.54 7.20 -13.77
CA ASP A 7 -18.47 7.57 -12.35
C ASP A 7 -17.05 8.01 -11.97
N PRO A 8 -16.86 9.23 -11.40
CA PRO A 8 -15.56 9.72 -10.96
C PRO A 8 -14.82 8.74 -10.03
N ALA A 9 -15.53 7.98 -9.20
CA ALA A 9 -14.93 6.97 -8.32
C ALA A 9 -14.29 5.82 -9.13
N VAL A 10 -14.91 5.43 -10.25
CA VAL A 10 -14.35 4.44 -11.18
C VAL A 10 -13.10 5.02 -11.84
N LEU A 11 -13.18 6.24 -12.39
CA LEU A 11 -12.03 6.89 -13.04
C LEU A 11 -10.81 6.99 -12.11
N VAL A 12 -11.02 7.45 -10.88
CA VAL A 12 -9.99 7.51 -9.83
C VAL A 12 -9.40 6.13 -9.53
N SER A 13 -10.24 5.10 -9.46
CA SER A 13 -9.78 3.74 -9.17
C SER A 13 -9.00 3.10 -10.33
N GLU A 14 -9.31 3.45 -11.58
CA GLU A 14 -8.57 2.98 -12.76
C GLU A 14 -7.22 3.68 -12.91
N GLU A 15 -7.16 4.98 -12.62
CA GLU A 15 -5.90 5.72 -12.61
C GLU A 15 -4.91 5.14 -11.60
N ARG A 16 -5.36 4.92 -10.35
CA ARG A 16 -4.51 4.32 -9.31
C ARG A 16 -4.04 2.91 -9.70
N ALA A 17 -4.92 2.08 -10.25
CA ALA A 17 -4.52 0.77 -10.75
C ALA A 17 -3.49 0.85 -11.89
N THR A 18 -3.62 1.85 -12.77
CA THR A 18 -2.66 2.08 -13.86
C THR A 18 -1.29 2.49 -13.31
N LEU A 19 -1.26 3.38 -12.32
CA LEU A 19 -0.02 3.79 -11.63
C LEU A 19 0.61 2.61 -10.87
N PHE A 20 -0.21 1.74 -10.28
CA PHE A 20 0.26 0.59 -9.50
C PHE A 20 0.75 -0.60 -10.35
N ALA A 21 0.32 -0.72 -11.60
CA ALA A 21 0.61 -1.88 -12.45
C ALA A 21 2.12 -2.24 -12.54
N PRO A 22 3.06 -1.28 -12.71
CA PRO A 22 4.50 -1.60 -12.73
C PRO A 22 5.01 -2.21 -11.41
N ILE A 23 4.48 -1.76 -10.27
CA ILE A 23 4.80 -2.31 -8.95
C ILE A 23 4.25 -3.73 -8.85
N GLN A 24 2.99 -3.93 -9.22
CA GLN A 24 2.35 -5.24 -9.21
C GLN A 24 3.11 -6.28 -10.03
N ASP A 25 3.55 -5.93 -11.24
CA ASP A 25 4.28 -6.85 -12.11
C ASP A 25 5.62 -7.27 -11.49
N LYS A 26 6.36 -6.32 -10.89
CA LYS A 26 7.60 -6.63 -10.18
C LYS A 26 7.40 -7.50 -8.95
N LEU A 27 6.35 -7.24 -8.17
CA LEU A 27 5.99 -8.07 -7.01
C LEU A 27 5.61 -9.49 -7.43
N LYS A 28 4.85 -9.66 -8.52
CA LYS A 28 4.56 -11.00 -9.08
C LYS A 28 5.82 -11.75 -9.49
N ILE A 29 6.79 -11.06 -10.12
CA ILE A 29 8.08 -11.66 -10.45
C ILE A 29 8.81 -12.12 -9.18
N LEU A 30 8.81 -11.32 -8.12
CA LEU A 30 9.41 -11.73 -6.83
C LEU A 30 8.72 -12.95 -6.23
N MET A 31 7.38 -13.01 -6.23
CA MET A 31 6.62 -14.17 -5.75
C MET A 31 6.93 -15.44 -6.54
N SER A 32 7.25 -15.33 -7.84
CA SER A 32 7.55 -16.49 -8.68
C SER A 32 8.93 -17.11 -8.42
N LYS A 33 9.82 -16.42 -7.69
CA LYS A 33 11.17 -16.92 -7.40
C LYS A 33 11.10 -18.03 -6.32
N PRO A 34 11.77 -19.17 -6.54
CA PRO A 34 11.83 -20.24 -5.54
C PRO A 34 12.51 -19.75 -4.25
N ASN A 35 12.07 -20.26 -3.11
CA ASN A 35 12.56 -19.95 -1.75
C ASN A 35 12.27 -18.54 -1.22
N THR A 36 11.34 -17.81 -1.83
CA THR A 36 10.91 -16.51 -1.29
C THR A 36 9.95 -16.73 -0.10
N LEU A 37 10.36 -16.35 1.11
CA LEU A 37 9.51 -16.38 2.32
C LEU A 37 8.54 -15.18 2.40
N LEU A 38 8.52 -14.32 1.38
CA LEU A 38 7.68 -13.14 1.34
C LEU A 38 6.23 -13.53 1.08
N GLN A 39 5.36 -13.18 2.01
CA GLN A 39 3.92 -13.23 1.77
C GLN A 39 3.52 -11.87 1.21
N ILE A 40 2.99 -11.87 -0.01
CA ILE A 40 2.53 -10.66 -0.68
C ILE A 40 1.03 -10.82 -0.95
N GLU A 41 0.26 -9.88 -0.44
CA GLU A 41 -1.18 -9.79 -0.65
C GLU A 41 -1.49 -8.52 -1.46
N PHE A 42 -2.21 -8.66 -2.57
CA PHE A 42 -2.64 -7.51 -3.35
C PHE A 42 -3.99 -6.99 -2.83
N GLU A 43 -4.12 -5.68 -2.75
CA GLU A 43 -5.37 -5.02 -2.35
C GLU A 43 -6.17 -4.64 -3.59
N THR A 44 -7.33 -5.26 -3.76
CA THR A 44 -8.23 -5.01 -4.88
C THR A 44 -9.20 -3.88 -4.57
N ASN A 45 -9.26 -2.90 -5.46
CA ASN A 45 -10.23 -1.84 -5.37
C ASN A 45 -11.62 -2.28 -5.81
N GLN A 46 -12.66 -1.99 -5.02
CA GLN A 46 -14.03 -2.40 -5.32
C GLN A 46 -14.64 -1.70 -6.54
N ASN A 47 -14.19 -0.49 -6.90
CA ASN A 47 -14.76 0.25 -8.03
C ASN A 47 -14.18 -0.23 -9.37
N SER A 48 -12.85 -0.42 -9.45
CA SER A 48 -12.19 -0.87 -10.69
C SER A 48 -12.01 -2.39 -10.79
N GLN A 49 -12.17 -3.13 -9.69
CA GLN A 49 -11.85 -4.56 -9.60
C GLN A 49 -10.38 -4.86 -9.98
N LYS A 50 -9.49 -3.86 -9.81
CA LYS A 50 -8.05 -3.94 -10.07
C LYS A 50 -7.28 -3.63 -8.80
N ASN A 51 -6.03 -4.07 -8.74
CA ASN A 51 -5.20 -3.78 -7.56
C ASN A 51 -4.62 -2.37 -7.64
N ASP A 52 -4.69 -1.65 -6.53
CA ASP A 52 -4.08 -0.32 -6.36
C ASP A 52 -3.10 -0.28 -5.17
N GLY A 53 -2.85 -1.43 -4.54
CA GLY A 53 -1.89 -1.59 -3.46
C GLY A 53 -1.48 -3.04 -3.22
N ALA A 54 -0.47 -3.21 -2.36
CA ALA A 54 -0.06 -4.50 -1.82
C ALA A 54 0.48 -4.37 -0.41
N ILE A 55 0.32 -5.44 0.37
CA ILE A 55 0.95 -5.65 1.67
C ILE A 55 1.99 -6.76 1.52
N ILE A 56 3.23 -6.46 1.88
CA ILE A 56 4.35 -7.40 1.93
C ILE A 56 4.62 -7.70 3.40
N GLN A 57 4.57 -8.96 3.79
CA GLN A 57 4.96 -9.39 5.12
C GLN A 57 6.43 -9.85 5.11
N SER A 58 7.24 -9.23 5.98
CA SER A 58 8.64 -9.57 6.17
C SER A 58 8.94 -9.70 7.66
N GLY A 59 9.08 -10.95 8.15
CA GLY A 59 9.35 -11.21 9.57
C GLY A 59 8.27 -10.61 10.48
N PRO A 60 8.61 -9.70 11.42
CA PRO A 60 7.65 -9.07 12.30
C PRO A 60 7.00 -7.80 11.70
N PHE A 61 7.25 -7.46 10.43
CA PHE A 61 6.77 -6.22 9.83
C PHE A 61 5.79 -6.47 8.67
N ASN A 62 4.86 -5.55 8.52
CA ASN A 62 4.06 -5.35 7.31
C ASN A 62 4.58 -4.11 6.60
N ILE A 63 4.67 -4.19 5.27
CA ILE A 63 5.06 -3.10 4.39
C ILE A 63 3.93 -2.92 3.37
N SER A 64 3.19 -1.82 3.46
CA SER A 64 2.19 -1.42 2.47
C SER A 64 2.86 -0.57 1.40
N ILE A 65 2.56 -0.85 0.13
CA ILE A 65 2.88 0.02 -1.00
C ILE A 65 1.61 0.26 -1.81
N ARG A 66 1.24 1.52 -2.04
CA ARG A 66 -0.03 1.90 -2.69
C ARG A 66 0.16 3.01 -3.71
N ALA A 67 -0.66 2.99 -4.75
CA ALA A 67 -0.81 4.13 -5.65
C ALA A 67 -1.96 5.03 -5.18
N LEU A 68 -1.70 6.33 -5.19
CA LEU A 68 -2.64 7.41 -4.93
C LEU A 68 -3.00 8.10 -6.24
N VAL A 69 -4.06 8.91 -6.21
CA VAL A 69 -4.48 9.69 -7.39
C VAL A 69 -3.40 10.73 -7.68
N ALA A 70 -2.87 10.76 -8.90
CA ALA A 70 -1.83 11.68 -9.31
C ALA A 70 -2.42 12.92 -10.00
N THR A 71 -3.43 12.71 -10.83
CA THR A 71 -4.05 13.70 -11.69
C THR A 71 -5.55 13.76 -11.45
N ASN A 72 -6.15 14.92 -11.67
CA ASN A 72 -7.59 15.02 -11.68
C ASN A 72 -8.13 14.33 -12.94
N PRO A 73 -8.97 13.30 -12.83
CA PRO A 73 -9.40 12.49 -13.98
C PRO A 73 -10.29 13.26 -14.97
N LEU A 74 -10.88 14.39 -14.56
CA LEU A 74 -11.77 15.19 -15.41
C LEU A 74 -11.00 16.20 -16.27
N ASN A 75 -9.88 16.73 -15.78
CA ASN A 75 -9.15 17.82 -16.44
C ASN A 75 -7.65 17.56 -16.65
N GLY A 76 -7.13 16.43 -16.16
CA GLY A 76 -5.73 16.02 -16.32
C GLY A 76 -4.71 16.83 -15.52
N LYS A 77 -5.14 17.77 -14.67
CA LYS A 77 -4.22 18.56 -13.84
C LYS A 77 -3.57 17.66 -12.78
N ILE A 78 -2.25 17.76 -12.61
CA ILE A 78 -1.54 17.11 -11.51
C ILE A 78 -2.05 17.67 -10.19
N ILE A 79 -2.48 16.78 -9.29
CA ILE A 79 -2.97 17.09 -7.94
C ILE A 79 -2.10 16.46 -6.84
N ASN A 80 -1.28 15.47 -7.19
CA ASN A 80 -0.31 14.86 -6.29
C ASN A 80 0.97 14.54 -7.06
N GLU A 81 2.06 15.20 -6.67
CA GLU A 81 3.38 15.01 -7.28
C GLU A 81 4.09 13.75 -6.75
N THR A 82 3.62 13.18 -5.65
CA THR A 82 4.15 11.96 -5.01
C THR A 82 3.06 10.90 -4.85
N PRO A 83 2.59 10.28 -5.96
CA PRO A 83 1.41 9.42 -5.94
C PRO A 83 1.70 7.98 -5.48
N PHE A 84 2.81 7.71 -4.81
CA PHE A 84 3.13 6.40 -4.27
C PHE A 84 3.41 6.50 -2.79
N ALA A 85 2.64 5.82 -1.96
CA ALA A 85 2.81 5.81 -0.51
C ALA A 85 3.34 4.46 -0.05
N VAL A 86 4.39 4.48 0.77
CA VAL A 86 4.92 3.29 1.46
C VAL A 86 4.79 3.48 2.96
N SER A 87 4.18 2.50 3.62
CA SER A 87 4.02 2.45 5.08
C SER A 87 4.59 1.17 5.64
N VAL A 88 5.36 1.25 6.72
CA VAL A 88 5.96 0.09 7.40
C VAL A 88 5.52 0.11 8.85
N TRP A 89 5.01 -1.03 9.33
CA TRP A 89 4.62 -1.18 10.72
C TRP A 89 4.87 -2.58 11.25
N ARG A 90 5.07 -2.69 12.56
CA ARG A 90 5.21 -4.00 13.21
C ARG A 90 3.85 -4.71 13.22
N ARG A 91 3.84 -5.99 12.88
CA ARG A 91 2.71 -6.90 13.11
C ARG A 91 2.44 -6.95 14.60
N GLN A 92 1.42 -6.23 15.05
CA GLN A 92 0.91 -6.35 16.41
C GLN A 92 -0.03 -7.55 16.43
N LYS A 93 0.31 -8.56 17.24
CA LYS A 93 -0.69 -9.52 17.71
C LYS A 93 -1.43 -8.82 18.83
N PHE A 94 -2.62 -8.30 18.55
CA PHE A 94 -3.56 -7.98 19.62
C PHE A 94 -4.08 -9.31 20.15
N ASP A 95 -3.51 -9.75 21.26
CA ASP A 95 -3.97 -10.96 21.94
C ASP A 95 -5.23 -10.61 22.73
N LEU A 96 -6.36 -10.53 22.03
CA LEU A 96 -7.67 -10.19 22.61
C LEU A 96 -8.05 -11.15 23.76
N GLU A 97 -7.47 -12.35 23.81
CA GLU A 97 -7.68 -13.33 24.88
C GLU A 97 -7.06 -12.91 26.23
N THR A 98 -5.98 -12.12 26.24
CA THR A 98 -5.38 -11.61 27.49
C THR A 98 -6.11 -10.41 28.10
N LEU A 99 -7.06 -9.81 27.36
CA LEU A 99 -7.85 -8.65 27.81
C LEU A 99 -9.06 -9.00 28.67
N GLN A 100 -9.34 -10.29 28.93
CA GLN A 100 -10.41 -10.68 29.88
C GLN A 100 -9.99 -10.56 31.36
N GLY A 101 -8.77 -10.11 31.65
CA GLY A 101 -8.31 -9.76 33.00
C GLY A 101 -7.71 -8.37 33.03
N PHE A 102 -8.57 -7.34 33.01
CA PHE A 102 -8.20 -5.92 33.04
C PHE A 102 -7.08 -5.58 34.05
N ALA A 103 -5.86 -5.41 33.55
CA ALA A 103 -4.94 -4.41 34.07
C ALA A 103 -5.04 -3.21 33.12
N LYS A 104 -5.27 -2.02 33.67
CA LYS A 104 -5.25 -0.75 32.94
C LYS A 104 -3.83 -0.51 32.40
N GLU A 105 -3.46 -1.13 31.29
CA GLU A 105 -2.37 -0.65 30.47
C GLU A 105 -3.02 0.24 29.42
N GLY A 106 -2.63 1.52 29.41
CA GLY A 106 -3.32 2.55 28.64
C GLY A 106 -3.40 2.18 27.15
N CYS A 107 -4.33 2.81 26.44
CA CYS A 107 -4.18 2.97 24.99
C CYS A 107 -2.93 3.81 24.74
N GLU A 108 -1.73 3.23 24.93
CA GLU A 108 -0.51 3.81 24.45
C GLU A 108 -0.64 3.83 22.93
N THR A 109 -0.79 5.04 22.40
CA THR A 109 -0.60 5.27 20.98
C THR A 109 0.77 4.67 20.65
N PRO A 110 0.85 3.71 19.71
CA PRO A 110 2.13 3.11 19.35
C PRO A 110 3.13 4.25 19.12
N SER A 111 4.31 4.18 19.73
CA SER A 111 5.31 5.23 19.58
C SER A 111 5.53 5.50 18.09
N GLU A 112 5.60 6.76 17.66
CA GLU A 112 5.79 7.13 16.24
C GLU A 112 6.99 6.39 15.59
N SER A 113 7.96 5.97 16.40
CA SER A 113 9.08 5.10 16.01
C SER A 113 8.69 3.70 15.48
N ALA A 114 7.43 3.29 15.59
CA ALA A 114 6.91 2.00 15.13
C ALA A 114 6.25 2.06 13.74
N PHE A 115 6.12 3.25 13.16
CA PHE A 115 5.43 3.49 11.89
C PHE A 115 6.28 4.39 10.98
N LEU A 116 6.80 3.84 9.88
CA LEU A 116 7.55 4.61 8.87
C LEU A 116 6.67 4.85 7.66
N ASN A 117 6.38 6.11 7.34
CA ASN A 117 5.62 6.51 6.17
C ASN A 117 6.44 7.41 5.27
N GLN A 118 6.42 7.13 3.97
CA GLN A 118 7.06 7.97 2.98
C GLN A 118 6.32 7.93 1.65
N ASP A 119 6.19 9.11 1.03
CA ASP A 119 5.60 9.27 -0.29
C ASP A 119 6.70 9.48 -1.35
N PHE A 120 6.45 9.04 -2.58
CA PHE A 120 7.39 9.03 -3.68
C PHE A 120 6.73 9.50 -4.97
N ALA A 121 7.52 10.18 -5.81
CA ALA A 121 7.12 10.59 -7.16
C ALA A 121 7.18 9.42 -8.17
N SER A 122 7.97 8.39 -7.85
CA SER A 122 8.26 7.28 -8.75
C SER A 122 7.86 5.93 -8.16
N ALA A 123 7.21 5.11 -8.99
CA ALA A 123 6.90 3.72 -8.67
C ALA A 123 8.18 2.91 -8.37
N GLU A 124 9.28 3.21 -9.07
CA GLU A 124 10.56 2.56 -8.87
C GLU A 124 11.12 2.85 -7.48
N GLU A 125 11.16 4.14 -7.12
CA GLU A 125 11.73 4.58 -5.83
C GLU A 125 10.91 4.04 -4.66
N ALA A 126 9.58 4.10 -4.77
CA ALA A 126 8.68 3.51 -3.77
C ALA A 126 8.94 2.01 -3.59
N LEU A 127 9.07 1.26 -4.69
CA LEU A 127 9.33 -0.16 -4.63
C LEU A 127 10.72 -0.47 -4.07
N GLN A 128 11.77 0.24 -4.49
CA GLN A 128 13.12 0.08 -3.95
C GLN A 128 13.14 0.34 -2.45
N PHE A 129 12.48 1.40 -2.00
CA PHE A 129 12.35 1.72 -0.60
C PHE A 129 11.62 0.61 0.17
N ALA A 130 10.48 0.12 -0.35
CA ALA A 130 9.73 -0.98 0.26
C ALA A 130 10.56 -2.27 0.38
N LEU A 131 11.27 -2.64 -0.69
CA LEU A 131 12.13 -3.83 -0.71
C LEU A 131 13.33 -3.70 0.22
N ALA A 132 13.86 -2.48 0.44
CA ALA A 132 14.93 -2.24 1.39
C ALA A 132 14.52 -2.47 2.86
N GLN A 133 13.22 -2.52 3.15
CA GLN A 133 12.70 -2.83 4.50
C GLN A 133 12.60 -4.33 4.76
N ILE A 134 12.73 -5.15 3.73
CA ILE A 134 12.71 -6.61 3.83
C ILE A 134 14.03 -7.06 4.47
N ARG A 135 13.93 -7.91 5.51
CA ARG A 135 15.07 -8.50 6.24
C ARG A 135 14.96 -10.00 6.26
#